data_AF-A0A210R6W9-F1
#
_entry.id   AF-A0A210R6W9-F1
#
_cell.length_a   1.000
_cell.length_b   1.000
_cell.length_c   1.000
_cell.angle_alpha   90.00
_cell.angle_beta   90.00
_cell.angle_gamma   90.00
#
_symmetry.space_group_name_H-M   'P 1'
#
loop_
_entity.id
_entity.type
_entity.pdbx_description
1 polymer ?
#
loop_
_entity_poly.entity_id
_entity_poly.type
_entity_poly.pdbx_seq_one_letter_code
_entity_poly.pdbx_strand_id
1 'polypeptide(L)'
;MRTVLKITLVLANVGLCLGTGMTKEGCELGWTHHKRFCYQFNVHPVEFITAREICSTKDAQLVSIWNFAEEEFVLDKLWQGTDKAHLSWLGFTFDPEGKKQRYSWIDGSLSDYLDKDMPDTDLPLCGTIKGTGERQFWDCEERMSAFICKKSLQMAYVVSEVFNTSYVNMYRSEDPERMLFERVWPPKLEEVPKHLTRIATAQVSQETDCANRCFHVDDCRGFMLTCLSAWKCNQFSCDLYQPANN
;
A
#
# COMPACT_ATOMS: atom_id res chain seq x y z
N MET A 1 35.02 57.87 -5.47
CA MET A 1 35.51 56.63 -4.82
C MET A 1 34.31 55.77 -4.46
N ARG A 2 34.24 54.59 -5.10
CA ARG A 2 33.50 53.35 -4.75
C ARG A 2 32.00 53.45 -4.40
N THR A 3 31.17 53.35 -5.43
CA THR A 3 29.79 52.85 -5.35
C THR A 3 29.82 51.35 -5.03
N VAL A 4 29.34 50.95 -3.86
CA VAL A 4 29.27 49.53 -3.47
C VAL A 4 27.98 48.93 -4.03
N LEU A 5 28.11 48.11 -5.07
CA LEU A 5 27.03 47.31 -5.64
C LEU A 5 26.65 46.22 -4.61
N LYS A 6 25.49 46.35 -3.95
CA LYS A 6 24.92 45.27 -3.13
C LYS A 6 24.37 44.19 -4.06
N ILE A 7 25.16 43.16 -4.33
CA ILE A 7 24.71 41.94 -5.00
C ILE A 7 24.01 41.09 -3.93
N THR A 8 22.69 41.22 -3.81
CA THR A 8 21.87 40.26 -3.06
C THR A 8 21.79 38.97 -3.88
N LEU A 9 22.46 37.91 -3.41
CA LEU A 9 22.22 36.55 -3.87
C LEU A 9 20.76 36.19 -3.54
N VAL A 10 19.92 36.13 -4.57
CA VAL A 10 18.67 35.36 -4.48
C VAL A 10 19.10 33.90 -4.55
N LEU A 11 19.16 33.23 -3.40
CA LEU A 11 19.16 31.77 -3.35
C LEU A 11 17.81 31.33 -3.92
N ALA A 12 17.79 31.06 -5.23
CA ALA A 12 16.73 30.28 -5.81
C ALA A 12 16.78 28.93 -5.10
N ASN A 13 15.82 28.70 -4.20
CA ASN A 13 15.45 27.35 -3.81
C ASN A 13 15.03 26.65 -5.10
N VAL A 14 15.98 25.96 -5.72
CA VAL A 14 15.68 24.88 -6.64
C VAL A 14 15.08 23.79 -5.77
N GLY A 15 13.81 23.96 -5.43
CA GLY A 15 12.97 22.83 -5.11
C GLY A 15 12.98 21.97 -6.35
N LEU A 16 13.84 20.94 -6.34
CA LEU A 16 13.66 19.83 -7.25
C LEU A 16 12.25 19.32 -6.98
N CYS A 17 11.30 19.66 -7.84
CA CYS A 17 10.20 18.77 -8.12
C CYS A 17 10.86 17.52 -8.69
N LEU A 18 11.24 16.58 -7.81
CA LEU A 18 11.51 15.22 -8.22
C LEU A 18 10.20 14.77 -8.87
N GLY A 19 10.20 14.69 -10.20
CA GLY A 19 9.05 14.20 -10.93
C GLY A 19 8.66 12.86 -10.31
N THR A 20 7.43 12.78 -9.80
CA THR A 20 6.85 11.53 -9.30
C THR A 20 6.62 10.63 -10.50
N GLY A 21 7.70 10.03 -11.00
CA GLY A 21 7.62 8.99 -12.00
C GLY A 21 7.03 7.74 -11.34
N MET A 22 6.05 7.14 -11.99
CA MET A 22 5.52 5.84 -11.61
C MET A 22 6.07 4.78 -12.58
N THR A 23 6.35 3.59 -12.08
CA THR A 23 6.63 2.40 -12.88
C THR A 23 5.36 1.93 -13.59
N LYS A 24 5.50 1.05 -14.59
CA LYS A 24 4.35 0.50 -15.32
C LYS A 24 3.37 -0.25 -14.40
N GLU A 25 3.87 -0.81 -13.30
CA GLU A 25 3.09 -1.56 -12.32
C GLU A 25 2.38 -0.66 -11.29
N GLY A 26 2.66 0.64 -11.31
CA GLY A 26 2.02 1.64 -10.46
C GLY A 26 2.79 2.00 -9.18
N CYS A 27 4.05 1.57 -9.04
CA CYS A 27 4.90 2.01 -7.92
C CYS A 27 5.64 3.30 -8.26
N GLU A 28 6.01 4.10 -7.27
CA GLU A 28 6.93 5.22 -7.49
C GLU A 28 8.32 4.70 -7.93
N LEU A 29 9.05 5.49 -8.73
CA LEU A 29 10.43 5.17 -9.07
C LEU A 29 11.28 4.96 -7.81
N GLY A 30 12.11 3.91 -7.81
CA GLY A 30 12.89 3.50 -6.63
C GLY A 30 12.14 2.59 -5.65
N TRP A 31 10.90 2.18 -5.98
CA TRP A 31 10.17 1.12 -5.31
C TRP A 31 10.05 -0.11 -6.20
N THR A 32 10.12 -1.29 -5.59
CA THR A 32 9.94 -2.57 -6.24
C THR A 32 8.49 -3.02 -6.10
N HIS A 33 7.83 -3.26 -7.24
CA HIS A 33 6.49 -3.84 -7.28
C HIS A 33 6.52 -5.32 -6.89
N HIS A 34 5.61 -5.73 -6.02
CA HIS A 34 5.27 -7.14 -5.83
C HIS A 34 3.79 -7.26 -5.44
N LYS A 35 3.02 -7.95 -6.30
CA LYS A 35 1.57 -8.11 -6.18
C LYS A 35 0.83 -6.78 -6.01
N ARG A 36 0.33 -6.47 -4.82
CA ARG A 36 -0.50 -5.27 -4.54
C ARG A 36 0.23 -4.23 -3.71
N PHE A 37 1.54 -4.40 -3.56
CA PHE A 37 2.36 -3.55 -2.71
C PHE A 37 3.59 -3.07 -3.47
N CYS A 38 4.10 -1.93 -3.02
CA CYS A 38 5.38 -1.38 -3.39
C CYS A 38 6.31 -1.49 -2.18
N TYR A 39 7.52 -1.97 -2.43
CA TYR A 39 8.54 -2.18 -1.41
C TYR A 39 9.75 -1.30 -1.69
N GLN A 40 10.34 -0.71 -0.66
CA GLN A 40 11.60 0.02 -0.76
C GLN A 40 12.60 -0.57 0.22
N PHE A 41 13.72 -1.04 -0.31
CA PHE A 41 14.81 -1.65 0.46
C PHE A 41 15.87 -0.58 0.70
N ASN A 42 15.99 -0.13 1.95
CA ASN A 42 16.88 0.97 2.33
C ASN A 42 18.10 0.42 3.05
N VAL A 43 19.30 0.71 2.55
CA VAL A 43 20.57 0.27 3.14
C VAL A 43 21.20 1.44 3.89
N HIS A 44 20.57 1.82 5.00
CA HIS A 44 21.02 2.91 5.85
C HIS A 44 20.96 2.48 7.33
N PRO A 45 22.08 2.51 8.06
CA PRO A 45 22.11 2.12 9.46
C PRO A 45 21.28 3.07 10.32
N VAL A 46 20.17 2.62 10.91
CA VAL A 46 19.27 3.44 11.73
C VAL A 46 18.57 2.62 12.82
N GLU A 47 18.10 3.30 13.87
CA GLU A 47 17.24 2.74 14.91
C GLU A 47 15.84 2.43 14.36
N PHE A 48 15.09 1.56 15.05
CA PHE A 48 13.77 1.12 14.61
C PHE A 48 12.79 2.29 14.42
N ILE A 49 12.76 3.23 15.37
CA ILE A 49 11.85 4.39 15.34
C ILE A 49 12.19 5.29 14.15
N THR A 50 13.47 5.57 13.93
CA THR A 50 13.95 6.32 12.77
C THR A 50 13.56 5.64 11.45
N ALA A 51 13.71 4.32 11.35
CA ALA A 51 13.29 3.56 10.16
C ALA A 51 11.78 3.68 9.91
N ARG A 52 10.97 3.57 10.97
CA ARG A 52 9.51 3.74 10.92
C ARG A 52 9.13 5.13 10.44
N GLU A 53 9.77 6.17 10.96
CA GLU A 53 9.52 7.55 10.55
C GLU A 53 9.88 7.77 9.08
N ILE A 54 11.03 7.26 8.62
CA ILE A 54 11.43 7.35 7.20
C ILE A 54 10.37 6.70 6.29
N CYS A 55 9.88 5.50 6.63
CA CYS A 55 8.79 4.89 5.86
C CYS A 55 7.52 5.76 5.90
N SER A 56 7.17 6.30 7.06
CA SER A 56 5.99 7.15 7.23
C SER A 56 6.04 8.42 6.39
N THR A 57 7.21 9.04 6.21
CA THR A 57 7.36 10.23 5.33
C THR A 57 7.08 9.94 3.85
N LYS A 58 6.99 8.67 3.47
CA LYS A 58 6.74 8.20 2.10
C LYS A 58 5.37 7.52 1.94
N ASP A 59 4.45 7.79 2.87
CA ASP A 59 3.13 7.15 2.97
C ASP A 59 3.21 5.61 3.03
N ALA A 60 4.22 5.11 3.73
CA ALA A 60 4.51 3.69 3.89
C ALA A 60 4.73 3.32 5.36
N GLN A 61 4.82 2.02 5.63
CA GLN A 61 5.15 1.48 6.94
C GLN A 61 6.32 0.50 6.82
N LEU A 62 6.96 0.15 7.94
CA LEU A 62 7.92 -0.95 7.93
C LEU A 62 7.19 -2.25 7.52
N VAL A 63 7.88 -3.07 6.73
CA VAL A 63 7.27 -4.23 6.06
C VAL A 63 6.69 -5.23 7.06
N SER A 64 5.46 -5.63 6.80
CA SER A 64 4.84 -6.85 7.33
C SER A 64 5.02 -8.00 6.35
N ILE A 65 5.31 -9.22 6.81
CA ILE A 65 5.41 -10.40 5.94
C ILE A 65 4.23 -11.34 6.23
N TRP A 66 3.34 -11.54 5.24
CA TRP A 66 2.05 -12.21 5.43
C TRP A 66 2.06 -13.68 5.06
N ASN A 67 2.94 -14.09 4.15
CA ASN A 67 2.99 -15.48 3.68
C ASN A 67 4.38 -15.81 3.13
N PHE A 68 4.61 -17.10 2.92
CA PHE A 68 5.88 -17.63 2.42
C PHE A 68 6.30 -17.03 1.07
N ALA A 69 5.36 -16.73 0.17
CA ALA A 69 5.69 -16.15 -1.13
C ALA A 69 6.15 -14.69 -1.03
N GLU A 70 5.58 -13.91 -0.10
CA GLU A 70 6.07 -12.56 0.21
C GLU A 70 7.45 -12.61 0.87
N GLU A 71 7.67 -13.57 1.77
CA GLU A 71 8.97 -13.79 2.40
C GLU A 71 10.04 -14.11 1.34
N GLU A 72 9.79 -15.08 0.46
CA GLU A 72 10.71 -15.46 -0.60
C GLU A 72 11.07 -14.27 -1.50
N PHE A 73 10.09 -13.44 -1.87
CA PHE A 73 10.32 -12.20 -2.62
C PHE A 73 11.22 -11.21 -1.84
N VAL A 74 10.95 -10.99 -0.56
CA VAL A 74 11.75 -10.08 0.28
C VAL A 74 13.19 -10.58 0.37
N LEU A 75 13.40 -11.88 0.57
CA LEU A 75 14.74 -12.47 0.67
C LEU A 75 15.51 -12.41 -0.65
N ASP A 76 14.86 -12.67 -1.79
CA ASP A 76 15.46 -12.50 -3.12
C ASP A 76 16.01 -11.09 -3.32
N LYS A 77 15.26 -10.07 -2.89
CA LYS A 77 15.68 -8.67 -3.02
C LYS A 77 16.76 -8.26 -2.03
N LEU A 78 16.72 -8.78 -0.80
CA LEU A 78 17.81 -8.58 0.15
C LEU A 78 19.12 -9.22 -0.37
N TRP A 79 19.07 -10.39 -1.00
CA TRP A 79 20.23 -11.06 -1.61
C TRP A 79 20.86 -10.28 -2.76
N GLN A 80 20.07 -9.56 -3.54
CA GLN A 80 20.56 -8.79 -4.69
C GLN A 80 21.20 -7.45 -4.29
N GLY A 81 20.87 -6.92 -3.11
CA GLY A 81 21.24 -5.55 -2.70
C GLY A 81 22.16 -5.43 -1.48
N THR A 82 22.38 -6.50 -0.71
CA THR A 82 23.16 -6.45 0.53
C THR A 82 24.04 -7.69 0.70
N ASP A 83 25.17 -7.54 1.38
CA ASP A 83 25.95 -8.68 1.88
C ASP A 83 25.08 -9.56 2.80
N LYS A 84 25.25 -10.88 2.76
CA LYS A 84 24.32 -11.86 3.37
C LYS A 84 24.14 -11.69 4.90
N ALA A 85 25.02 -10.94 5.54
CA ALA A 85 25.05 -10.70 6.98
C ALA A 85 24.22 -9.50 7.46
N HIS A 86 23.68 -8.68 6.56
CA HIS A 86 22.94 -7.47 6.97
C HIS A 86 21.59 -7.82 7.60
N LEU A 87 21.37 -7.27 8.80
CA LEU A 87 20.07 -7.27 9.47
C LEU A 87 19.23 -6.13 8.93
N SER A 88 17.98 -6.45 8.61
CA SER A 88 16.99 -5.49 8.14
C SER A 88 15.86 -5.36 9.15
N TRP A 89 15.51 -4.14 9.54
CA TRP A 89 14.30 -3.90 10.33
C TRP A 89 13.04 -4.30 9.56
N LEU A 90 12.16 -4.99 10.27
CA LEU A 90 10.79 -5.31 9.86
C LEU A 90 9.80 -4.47 10.67
N GLY A 91 8.53 -4.45 10.27
CA GLY A 91 7.46 -3.84 11.06
C GLY A 91 7.01 -4.69 12.25
N PHE A 92 7.85 -5.59 12.75
CA PHE A 92 7.48 -6.56 13.79
C PHE A 92 8.00 -6.11 15.15
N THR A 93 7.17 -6.24 16.18
CA THR A 93 7.49 -5.81 17.54
C THR A 93 7.13 -6.90 18.54
N PHE A 94 7.86 -6.96 19.64
CA PHE A 94 7.57 -7.76 20.81
C PHE A 94 7.36 -6.84 22.01
N ASP A 95 6.21 -6.96 22.66
CA ASP A 95 5.83 -6.26 23.88
C ASP A 95 5.43 -7.29 24.95
N PRO A 96 6.27 -7.51 25.98
CA PRO A 96 6.03 -8.51 27.00
C PRO A 96 4.80 -8.22 27.87
N GLU A 97 4.36 -6.97 27.97
CA GLU A 97 3.16 -6.56 28.71
C GLU A 97 1.85 -6.75 27.92
N GLY A 98 1.95 -7.15 26.65
CA GLY A 98 0.83 -7.36 25.74
C GLY A 98 -0.15 -8.44 26.23
N LYS A 99 -1.25 -8.03 26.88
CA LYS A 99 -2.24 -8.91 27.54
C LYS A 99 -2.96 -9.94 26.64
N LYS A 100 -2.96 -9.75 25.31
CA LYS A 100 -3.63 -10.63 24.35
C LYS A 100 -2.72 -11.15 23.24
N GLN A 101 -1.68 -10.39 22.90
CA GLN A 101 -0.69 -10.75 21.92
C GLN A 101 0.59 -9.98 22.26
N ARG A 102 1.66 -10.70 22.60
CA ARG A 102 2.96 -10.11 22.95
C ARG A 102 3.79 -9.72 21.73
N TYR A 103 3.29 -9.96 20.53
CA TYR A 103 4.00 -9.76 19.28
C TYR A 103 3.03 -9.27 18.22
N SER A 104 3.40 -8.26 17.46
CA SER A 104 2.48 -7.70 16.47
C SER A 104 3.22 -7.00 15.36
N TRP A 105 2.57 -6.97 14.19
CA TRP A 105 2.95 -6.07 13.13
C TRP A 105 2.40 -4.67 13.41
N ILE A 106 3.22 -3.64 13.21
CA ILE A 106 2.83 -2.24 13.47
C ILE A 106 1.73 -1.72 12.55
N ASP A 107 1.46 -2.42 11.46
CA ASP A 107 0.38 -2.14 10.51
C ASP A 107 -0.96 -2.81 10.90
N GLY A 108 -0.97 -3.60 11.98
CA GLY A 108 -2.13 -4.36 12.43
C GLY A 108 -2.38 -5.67 11.66
N SER A 109 -1.45 -6.07 10.78
CA SER A 109 -1.55 -7.34 10.05
C SER A 109 -1.57 -8.52 11.01
N LEU A 110 -2.35 -9.55 10.65
CA LEU A 110 -2.33 -10.82 11.37
C LEU A 110 -0.98 -11.50 11.20
N SER A 111 -0.56 -12.20 12.24
CA SER A 111 0.74 -12.81 12.33
C SER A 111 0.59 -14.32 12.56
N ASP A 112 1.09 -15.12 11.62
CA ASP A 112 1.36 -16.55 11.82
C ASP A 112 2.78 -16.76 12.39
N TYR A 113 3.39 -15.72 12.95
CA TYR A 113 4.76 -15.79 13.49
C TYR A 113 4.81 -16.87 14.56
N LEU A 114 5.58 -17.92 14.26
CA LEU A 114 5.60 -19.16 15.02
C LEU A 114 5.95 -18.87 16.49
N ASP A 115 5.11 -19.35 17.40
CA ASP A 115 5.30 -19.24 18.87
C ASP A 115 6.65 -19.79 19.38
N LYS A 116 7.40 -20.51 18.53
CA LYS A 116 8.63 -21.23 18.89
C LYS A 116 9.89 -20.35 18.99
N ASP A 117 9.89 -19.16 18.38
CA ASP A 117 11.07 -18.28 18.33
C ASP A 117 10.90 -17.03 19.22
N MET A 118 10.09 -17.14 20.28
CA MET A 118 9.82 -16.01 21.17
C MET A 118 10.94 -15.78 22.16
N PRO A 119 11.39 -14.52 22.34
CA PRO A 119 12.37 -14.18 23.35
C PRO A 119 11.75 -14.32 24.75
N ASP A 120 12.52 -14.90 25.66
CA ASP A 120 12.19 -14.98 27.09
C ASP A 120 12.76 -13.75 27.80
N THR A 121 12.08 -12.61 27.66
CA THR A 121 12.52 -11.32 28.19
C THR A 121 11.34 -10.43 28.56
N ASP A 122 11.56 -9.57 29.56
CA ASP A 122 10.62 -8.52 29.99
C ASP A 122 10.88 -7.17 29.31
N LEU A 123 11.79 -7.13 28.34
CA LEU A 123 12.07 -5.93 27.54
C LEU A 123 11.31 -5.95 26.21
N PRO A 124 10.79 -4.79 25.74
CA PRO A 124 10.25 -4.68 24.40
C PRO A 124 11.38 -4.82 23.37
N LEU A 125 11.13 -5.57 22.30
CA LEU A 125 12.11 -5.81 21.24
C LEU A 125 11.51 -5.56 19.86
N CYS A 126 12.39 -5.32 18.89
CA CYS A 126 12.04 -5.07 17.51
C CYS A 126 12.56 -6.19 16.61
N GLY A 127 11.75 -6.58 15.63
CA GLY A 127 12.01 -7.72 14.76
C GLY A 127 12.86 -7.36 13.55
N THR A 128 13.76 -8.27 13.22
CA THR A 128 14.68 -8.17 12.09
C THR A 128 14.65 -9.44 11.25
N ILE A 129 15.13 -9.32 10.02
CA ILE A 129 15.41 -10.46 9.14
C ILE A 129 16.80 -10.32 8.54
N LYS A 130 17.55 -11.43 8.50
CA LYS A 130 18.78 -11.54 7.71
C LYS A 130 18.45 -11.87 6.27
N GLY A 131 19.36 -11.55 5.35
CA GLY A 131 19.25 -12.04 3.98
C GLY A 131 19.02 -13.55 3.90
N THR A 132 19.58 -14.35 4.82
CA THR A 132 19.39 -15.82 4.85
C THR A 132 17.97 -16.30 5.20
N GLY A 133 17.07 -15.42 5.63
CA GLY A 133 15.72 -15.76 6.10
C GLY A 133 15.60 -15.98 7.60
N GLU A 134 16.73 -15.92 8.34
CA GLU A 134 16.71 -16.01 9.80
C GLU A 134 16.09 -14.72 10.38
N ARG A 135 15.04 -14.88 11.18
CA ARG A 135 14.37 -13.78 11.89
C ARG A 135 14.87 -13.70 13.33
N GLN A 136 15.08 -12.49 13.82
CA GLN A 136 15.63 -12.27 15.16
C GLN A 136 15.01 -11.03 15.80
N PHE A 137 14.96 -11.01 17.13
CA PHE A 137 14.60 -9.82 17.91
C PHE A 137 15.84 -9.13 18.45
N TRP A 138 15.84 -7.81 18.41
CA TRP A 138 16.91 -6.94 18.90
C TRP A 138 16.33 -5.75 19.65
N ASP A 139 17.16 -5.10 20.47
CA ASP A 139 16.79 -3.82 21.09
C ASP A 139 16.46 -2.80 19.99
N CYS A 140 15.33 -2.12 20.13
CA CYS A 140 14.83 -1.14 19.18
C CYS A 140 15.75 0.09 19.04
N GLU A 141 16.63 0.34 20.02
CA GLU A 141 17.65 1.40 20.01
C GLU A 141 18.91 1.01 19.21
N GLU A 142 19.07 -0.26 18.84
CA GLU A 142 20.19 -0.69 18.01
C GLU A 142 20.08 -0.17 16.58
N ARG A 143 21.23 -0.02 15.90
CA ARG A 143 21.27 0.49 14.53
C ARG A 143 21.43 -0.66 13.54
N MET A 144 20.33 -1.11 12.94
CA MET A 144 20.37 -2.14 11.90
C MET A 144 20.76 -1.54 10.56
N SER A 145 21.55 -2.29 9.81
CA SER A 145 22.15 -1.85 8.53
C SER A 145 21.14 -1.51 7.44
N ALA A 146 19.93 -2.05 7.52
CA ALA A 146 18.89 -1.85 6.53
C ALA A 146 17.50 -1.87 7.15
N PHE A 147 16.51 -1.44 6.37
CA PHE A 147 15.10 -1.53 6.71
C PHE A 147 14.26 -1.53 5.43
N ILE A 148 13.06 -2.11 5.51
CA ILE A 148 12.19 -2.29 4.35
C ILE A 148 10.89 -1.54 4.60
N CYS A 149 10.55 -0.62 3.69
CA CYS A 149 9.25 0.03 3.68
C CYS A 149 8.29 -0.71 2.75
N LYS A 150 7.02 -0.79 3.12
CA LYS A 150 5.90 -1.37 2.34
C LYS A 150 4.75 -0.37 2.31
N LYS A 151 4.18 -0.15 1.14
CA LYS A 151 2.89 0.54 0.97
C LYS A 151 2.01 -0.16 -0.05
N SER A 152 0.71 -0.05 0.12
CA SER A 152 -0.25 -0.55 -0.85
C SER A 152 -0.17 0.25 -2.15
N LEU A 153 -0.28 -0.44 -3.28
CA LEU A 153 -0.60 0.23 -4.54
C LEU A 153 -1.94 0.96 -4.38
N GLN A 154 -2.03 2.16 -4.94
CA GLN A 154 -3.33 2.84 -5.04
C GLN A 154 -4.23 2.01 -5.95
N MET A 155 -5.32 1.48 -5.39
CA MET A 155 -6.37 0.84 -6.16
C MET A 155 -7.24 1.94 -6.79
N ALA A 156 -7.37 1.94 -8.11
CA ALA A 156 -8.28 2.83 -8.81
C ALA A 156 -9.65 2.17 -8.87
N TYR A 157 -10.67 2.79 -8.27
CA TYR A 157 -12.03 2.28 -8.33
C TYR A 157 -12.82 3.13 -9.31
N VAL A 158 -13.42 2.50 -10.32
CA VAL A 158 -14.20 3.19 -11.34
C VAL A 158 -15.66 2.86 -11.10
N VAL A 159 -16.36 3.63 -10.27
CA VAL A 159 -17.81 3.46 -10.16
C VAL A 159 -18.44 4.23 -11.31
N SER A 160 -19.04 3.53 -12.30
CA SER A 160 -19.89 4.22 -13.28
C SER A 160 -21.17 4.67 -12.58
N GLU A 161 -21.71 5.82 -12.98
CA GLU A 161 -22.91 6.37 -12.37
C GLU A 161 -24.08 5.38 -12.52
N VAL A 162 -24.39 4.66 -11.44
CA VAL A 162 -25.52 3.73 -11.32
C VAL A 162 -26.86 4.45 -11.58
N PHE A 163 -26.87 5.79 -11.58
CA PHE A 163 -28.07 6.62 -11.58
C PHE A 163 -28.39 7.35 -12.89
N ASN A 164 -27.59 7.27 -13.95
CA ASN A 164 -27.94 7.96 -15.21
C ASN A 164 -29.04 7.22 -16.03
N THR A 165 -29.50 6.05 -15.57
CA THR A 165 -30.60 5.29 -16.18
C THR A 165 -31.86 5.18 -15.31
N SER A 166 -31.83 5.62 -14.05
CA SER A 166 -33.03 5.78 -13.25
C SER A 166 -33.66 7.14 -13.53
N TYR A 167 -34.77 7.14 -14.26
CA TYR A 167 -35.62 8.31 -14.52
C TYR A 167 -35.70 9.25 -13.30
N VAL A 168 -35.23 10.49 -13.44
CA VAL A 168 -35.53 11.58 -12.49
C VAL A 168 -37.04 11.83 -12.58
N ASN A 169 -37.80 11.26 -11.66
CA ASN A 169 -39.23 11.45 -11.60
C ASN A 169 -39.52 12.82 -10.97
N MET A 170 -39.69 13.83 -11.82
CA MET A 170 -39.78 15.26 -11.48
C MET A 170 -41.01 15.66 -10.62
N TYR A 171 -41.80 14.69 -10.14
CA TYR A 171 -43.06 14.91 -9.41
C TYR A 171 -43.13 14.25 -8.03
N ARG A 172 -42.04 13.71 -7.47
CA ARG A 172 -42.07 13.16 -6.10
C ARG A 172 -41.12 13.91 -5.20
N SER A 173 -41.71 14.64 -4.25
CA SER A 173 -41.05 15.26 -3.12
C SER A 173 -40.22 14.23 -2.34
N GLU A 174 -38.91 14.33 -2.55
CA GLU A 174 -37.82 14.21 -1.59
C GLU A 174 -37.99 13.23 -0.42
N ASP A 175 -37.26 12.12 -0.60
CA ASP A 175 -36.45 11.39 0.39
C ASP A 175 -37.06 10.15 1.05
N PRO A 176 -36.74 8.97 0.49
CA PRO A 176 -36.08 7.93 1.30
C PRO A 176 -34.84 7.30 0.62
N GLU A 177 -34.28 7.90 -0.42
CA GLU A 177 -33.14 7.31 -1.17
C GLU A 177 -31.77 7.92 -0.85
N ARG A 178 -31.67 8.91 0.06
CA ARG A 178 -30.37 9.45 0.52
C ARG A 178 -29.66 8.61 1.58
N MET A 179 -29.89 7.30 1.67
CA MET A 179 -29.30 6.47 2.73
C MET A 179 -28.17 5.52 2.31
N LEU A 180 -27.59 5.63 1.11
CA LEU A 180 -26.68 4.56 0.65
C LEU A 180 -25.18 4.84 0.53
N PHE A 181 -24.65 6.07 0.61
CA PHE A 181 -23.19 6.26 0.37
C PHE A 181 -22.46 7.32 1.19
N GLU A 182 -22.73 7.41 2.50
CA GLU A 182 -21.70 7.85 3.46
C GLU A 182 -20.74 6.71 3.87
N ARG A 183 -20.68 5.63 3.08
CA ARG A 183 -19.67 4.58 3.28
C ARG A 183 -18.35 5.04 2.65
N VAL A 184 -17.45 5.41 3.55
CA VAL A 184 -16.01 5.50 3.35
C VAL A 184 -15.56 4.44 2.36
N TRP A 185 -15.02 4.91 1.23
CA TRP A 185 -14.32 4.14 0.21
C TRP A 185 -15.18 3.31 -0.75
N PRO A 186 -14.98 3.45 -2.09
CA PRO A 186 -13.95 4.25 -2.77
C PRO A 186 -14.49 5.37 -3.69
N PRO A 187 -13.61 6.30 -4.11
CA PRO A 187 -13.94 7.64 -4.59
C PRO A 187 -14.52 7.69 -6.01
N LYS A 188 -15.24 8.79 -6.33
CA LYS A 188 -15.53 9.20 -7.71
C LYS A 188 -14.22 9.56 -8.41
N LEU A 189 -13.82 8.76 -9.41
CA LEU A 189 -12.84 9.12 -10.43
C LEU A 189 -13.58 9.27 -11.75
N GLU A 190 -13.57 10.48 -12.31
CA GLU A 190 -13.85 10.71 -13.72
C GLU A 190 -12.71 10.05 -14.52
N GLU A 191 -13.08 9.15 -15.43
CA GLU A 191 -12.24 8.50 -16.43
C GLU A 191 -11.33 7.33 -15.96
N VAL A 192 -11.50 6.16 -16.59
CA VAL A 192 -10.55 5.04 -16.49
C VAL A 192 -9.16 5.56 -16.90
N PRO A 193 -8.13 5.47 -16.04
CA PRO A 193 -6.81 5.93 -16.42
C PRO A 193 -6.35 5.24 -17.71
N LYS A 194 -5.82 6.02 -18.67
CA LYS A 194 -5.37 5.53 -19.99
C LYS A 194 -4.36 4.39 -19.94
N HIS A 195 -3.71 4.19 -18.80
CA HIS A 195 -2.72 3.14 -18.56
C HIS A 195 -3.34 1.84 -18.03
N LEU A 196 -4.67 1.71 -17.95
CA LEU A 196 -5.34 0.47 -17.55
C LEU A 196 -5.97 -0.24 -18.75
N THR A 197 -5.91 -1.57 -18.76
CA THR A 197 -6.49 -2.46 -19.77
C THR A 197 -7.50 -3.41 -19.10
N ARG A 198 -8.64 -3.65 -19.76
CA ARG A 198 -9.68 -4.54 -19.24
C ARG A 198 -9.25 -6.00 -19.37
N ILE A 199 -9.32 -6.76 -18.28
CA ILE A 199 -8.87 -8.17 -18.21
C ILE A 199 -10.01 -9.18 -18.16
N ALA A 200 -11.15 -8.80 -17.58
CA ALA A 200 -12.28 -9.69 -17.40
C ALA A 200 -13.58 -8.91 -17.31
N THR A 201 -14.67 -9.57 -17.67
CA THR A 201 -16.04 -9.11 -17.46
C THR A 201 -16.83 -10.22 -16.77
N ALA A 202 -17.55 -9.90 -15.71
CA ALA A 202 -18.38 -10.86 -14.97
C ALA A 202 -19.70 -10.21 -14.55
N GLN A 203 -20.76 -11.01 -14.38
CA GLN A 203 -21.99 -10.53 -13.74
C GLN A 203 -21.92 -10.76 -12.23
N VAL A 204 -22.35 -9.75 -11.47
CA VAL A 204 -22.44 -9.82 -10.01
C VAL A 204 -23.79 -9.30 -9.50
N SER A 205 -24.21 -9.75 -8.32
CA SER A 205 -25.47 -9.33 -7.70
C SER A 205 -25.28 -8.27 -6.62
N GLN A 206 -24.09 -8.14 -6.04
CA GLN A 206 -23.74 -7.08 -5.08
C GLN A 206 -22.57 -6.24 -5.59
N GLU A 207 -22.56 -4.95 -5.23
CA GLU A 207 -21.47 -4.03 -5.58
C GLU A 207 -20.12 -4.48 -4.98
N THR A 208 -20.16 -5.01 -3.76
CA THR A 208 -18.98 -5.54 -3.06
C THR A 208 -18.38 -6.76 -3.75
N ASP A 209 -19.16 -7.52 -4.52
CA ASP A 209 -18.67 -8.73 -5.20
C ASP A 209 -17.65 -8.39 -6.27
N CYS A 210 -17.79 -7.26 -6.96
CA CYS A 210 -16.83 -6.83 -7.98
C CYS A 210 -15.50 -6.42 -7.36
N ALA A 211 -15.57 -5.70 -6.23
CA ALA A 211 -14.40 -5.39 -5.42
C ALA A 211 -13.70 -6.65 -4.92
N ASN A 212 -14.48 -7.61 -4.41
CA ASN A 212 -13.97 -8.89 -3.94
C ASN A 212 -13.32 -9.70 -5.07
N ARG A 213 -13.94 -9.75 -6.25
CA ARG A 213 -13.36 -10.38 -7.45
C ARG A 213 -12.05 -9.72 -7.84
N CYS A 214 -11.99 -8.39 -7.93
CA CYS A 214 -10.76 -7.68 -8.21
C CYS A 214 -9.69 -7.98 -7.15
N PHE A 215 -10.07 -8.07 -5.88
CA PHE A 215 -9.15 -8.40 -4.79
C PHE A 215 -8.49 -9.78 -4.95
N HIS A 216 -9.17 -10.74 -5.56
CA HIS A 216 -8.70 -12.12 -5.76
C HIS A 216 -8.09 -12.40 -7.14
N VAL A 217 -8.14 -11.43 -8.06
CA VAL A 217 -7.51 -11.56 -9.37
C VAL A 217 -6.15 -10.87 -9.32
N ASP A 218 -5.10 -11.64 -9.61
CA ASP A 218 -3.75 -11.10 -9.73
C ASP A 218 -3.73 -9.96 -10.76
N ASP A 219 -2.97 -8.91 -10.46
CA ASP A 219 -2.84 -7.71 -11.29
C ASP A 219 -4.09 -6.86 -11.53
N CYS A 220 -5.24 -7.21 -10.94
CA CYS A 220 -6.35 -6.27 -10.89
C CYS A 220 -5.96 -5.01 -10.09
N ARG A 221 -6.13 -3.84 -10.71
CA ARG A 221 -5.85 -2.51 -10.16
C ARG A 221 -7.07 -1.61 -10.17
N GLY A 222 -8.15 -2.06 -10.81
CA GLY A 222 -9.42 -1.41 -10.75
C GLY A 222 -10.55 -2.25 -11.27
N PHE A 223 -11.75 -1.82 -10.97
CA PHE A 223 -12.95 -2.41 -11.53
C PHE A 223 -13.98 -1.36 -11.86
N MET A 224 -14.84 -1.67 -12.82
CA MET A 224 -15.99 -0.87 -13.20
C MET A 224 -17.28 -1.66 -13.02
N LEU A 225 -18.21 -1.07 -12.27
CA LEU A 225 -19.56 -1.59 -12.11
C LEU A 225 -20.50 -0.84 -13.02
N THR A 226 -21.29 -1.56 -13.82
CA THR A 226 -22.35 -1.01 -14.67
C THR A 226 -23.67 -1.69 -14.33
N CYS A 227 -24.71 -0.91 -14.05
CA CYS A 227 -26.04 -1.47 -13.77
C CYS A 227 -26.67 -2.10 -15.02
N LEU A 228 -27.19 -3.33 -14.90
CA LEU A 228 -27.88 -4.01 -16.01
C LEU A 228 -29.39 -3.80 -16.01
N SER A 229 -29.98 -3.42 -14.87
CA SER A 229 -31.43 -3.30 -14.71
C SER A 229 -31.88 -1.86 -14.49
N ALA A 230 -32.84 -1.41 -15.30
CA ALA A 230 -33.27 0.00 -15.37
C ALA A 230 -34.08 0.50 -14.15
N TRP A 231 -34.61 -0.39 -13.31
CA TRP A 231 -35.60 -0.03 -12.28
C TRP A 231 -35.12 -0.26 -10.84
N LYS A 232 -34.19 -1.19 -10.65
CA LYS A 232 -33.57 -1.49 -9.35
C LYS A 232 -32.29 -2.27 -9.62
N CYS A 233 -31.14 -1.67 -9.32
CA CYS A 233 -29.87 -2.31 -9.61
C CYS A 233 -29.65 -3.55 -8.72
N ASN A 234 -30.04 -4.71 -9.24
CA ASN A 234 -29.91 -6.02 -8.61
C ASN A 234 -28.95 -6.94 -9.37
N GLN A 235 -28.49 -6.49 -10.54
CA GLN A 235 -27.51 -7.15 -11.38
C GLN A 235 -26.58 -6.10 -11.98
N PHE A 236 -25.29 -6.37 -11.91
CA PHE A 236 -24.23 -5.50 -12.38
C PHE A 236 -23.32 -6.25 -13.36
N SER A 237 -22.87 -5.55 -14.39
CA SER A 237 -21.67 -5.94 -15.14
C SER A 237 -20.46 -5.39 -14.41
N CYS A 238 -19.52 -6.27 -14.10
CA CYS A 238 -18.27 -6.00 -13.42
C CYS A 238 -17.12 -6.18 -14.42
N ASP A 239 -16.50 -5.10 -14.84
CA ASP A 239 -15.28 -5.11 -15.64
C ASP A 239 -14.07 -4.96 -14.72
N LEU A 240 -13.06 -5.81 -14.86
CA LEU A 240 -11.81 -5.73 -14.11
C LEU A 240 -10.72 -5.15 -15.00
N TYR A 241 -9.80 -4.40 -14.41
CA TYR A 241 -8.72 -3.69 -15.10
C TYR A 241 -7.36 -3.95 -14.46
N GLN A 242 -6.32 -4.04 -15.27
CA GLN A 242 -4.91 -4.14 -14.87
C GLN A 242 -4.06 -3.08 -15.58
N PRO A 243 -2.81 -2.80 -15.16
CA PRO A 243 -1.90 -1.92 -15.88
C PRO A 243 -1.62 -2.42 -17.30
N ALA A 244 -1.54 -1.53 -18.27
CA ALA A 244 -1.25 -1.86 -19.66
C ALA A 244 0.14 -2.50 -19.79
N ASN A 245 0.20 -3.66 -20.45
CA ASN A 245 1.47 -4.25 -20.89
C ASN A 245 1.97 -3.45 -22.10
N ASN A 246 2.95 -2.58 -21.91
CA ASN A 246 3.77 -2.05 -23.00
C ASN A 246 4.95 -2.98 -23.27
#